data_AF-A0A814E0P3-F1
#
_entry.id   AF-A0A814E0P3-F1
#
_cell.length_a   1.000
_cell.length_b   1.000
_cell.length_c   1.000
_cell.angle_alpha   90.00
_cell.angle_beta   90.00
_cell.angle_gamma   90.00
#
_symmetry.space_group_name_H-M   'P 1'
#
loop_
_entity.id
_entity.type
_entity.pdbx_description
1 polymer ?
#
loop_
_entity_poly.entity_id
_entity_poly.type
_entity_poly.pdbx_seq_one_letter_code
_entity_poly.pdbx_strand_id
1 'polypeptide(L)'
;MEISNNPEGIRRMGLITINTALEADVYGNVNSTHVLGSSMMNGSGDFTRNAYISIFITPSIAEGVKISAFVPMVSHVDHNENSVQIMVSEHGLAECVHPMYKASLRDYFEHSRVSFAQQTPHDLKQALSWHVRLQEPGSMHPDRQQIAQ
;
A
#
# COMPACT_ATOMS: atom_id res chain seq x y z
N MET A 1 9.16 -23.20 -12.10
CA MET A 1 8.99 -22.36 -10.88
C MET A 1 9.64 -22.98 -9.64
N GLU A 2 9.70 -24.31 -9.49
CA GLU A 2 10.22 -24.95 -8.26
C GLU A 2 11.70 -24.67 -7.93
N ILE A 3 12.52 -24.34 -8.93
CA ILE A 3 13.94 -23.99 -8.72
C ILE A 3 14.11 -22.48 -8.53
N SER A 4 13.51 -21.67 -9.41
CA SER A 4 13.65 -20.21 -9.41
C SER A 4 13.01 -19.56 -8.18
N ASN A 5 11.84 -20.04 -7.75
CA ASN A 5 11.06 -19.48 -6.66
C ASN A 5 11.20 -20.30 -5.38
N ASN A 6 12.27 -21.09 -5.26
CA ASN A 6 12.52 -21.92 -4.09
C ASN A 6 12.84 -21.04 -2.88
N PRO A 7 12.06 -21.10 -1.78
CA PRO A 7 12.30 -20.32 -0.56
C PRO A 7 13.71 -20.48 0.03
N GLU A 8 14.21 -21.71 0.06
CA GLU A 8 15.54 -22.05 0.57
C GLU A 8 16.63 -21.43 -0.31
N GLY A 9 16.46 -21.52 -1.63
CA GLY A 9 17.37 -20.91 -2.60
C GLY A 9 17.43 -19.40 -2.46
N ILE A 10 16.28 -18.73 -2.43
CA ILE A 10 16.16 -17.27 -2.28
C ILE A 10 16.85 -16.81 -0.98
N ARG A 11 16.56 -17.49 0.13
CA ARG A 11 17.10 -17.12 1.44
C ARG A 11 18.60 -17.37 1.55
N ARG A 12 19.10 -18.48 0.99
CA ARG A 12 20.54 -18.81 1.01
C ARG A 12 21.37 -17.88 0.15
N MET A 13 20.83 -17.43 -0.98
CA MET A 13 21.53 -16.48 -1.85
C MET A 13 21.51 -15.05 -1.31
N GLY A 14 20.66 -14.75 -0.32
CA GLY A 14 20.55 -13.42 0.27
C GLY A 14 20.03 -12.38 -0.73
N LEU A 15 19.00 -12.74 -1.51
CA LEU A 15 18.53 -11.88 -2.60
C LEU A 15 17.94 -10.55 -2.09
N ILE A 16 18.15 -9.51 -2.90
CA ILE A 16 17.41 -8.24 -2.81
C ILE A 16 16.31 -8.29 -3.85
N THR A 17 15.05 -8.17 -3.43
CA THR A 17 13.89 -8.29 -4.32
C THR A 17 13.21 -6.95 -4.47
N ILE A 18 12.86 -6.60 -5.71
CA ILE A 18 12.11 -5.39 -6.04
C ILE A 18 10.82 -5.82 -6.74
N ASN A 19 9.68 -5.51 -6.14
CA ASN A 19 8.34 -5.83 -6.64
C ASN A 19 7.52 -4.56 -6.82
N THR A 20 6.47 -4.62 -7.64
CA THR A 20 5.54 -3.51 -7.83
C THR A 20 4.34 -3.66 -6.90
N ALA A 21 3.99 -2.61 -6.16
CA ALA A 21 2.78 -2.57 -5.35
C ALA A 21 1.64 -1.89 -6.12
N LEU A 22 0.41 -2.38 -5.93
CA LEU A 22 -0.80 -1.69 -6.34
C LEU A 22 -1.13 -0.58 -5.34
N GLU A 23 -1.15 -0.93 -4.06
CA GLU A 23 -1.30 0.00 -2.95
C GLU A 23 -0.60 -0.55 -1.70
N ALA A 24 -0.25 0.35 -0.78
CA ALA A 24 0.30 0.04 0.52
C ALA A 24 -0.41 0.86 1.60
N ASP A 25 -0.56 0.30 2.79
CA ASP A 25 -1.12 1.03 3.91
C ASP A 25 -0.07 1.71 4.80
N VAL A 26 -0.53 2.55 5.72
CA VAL A 26 0.33 3.27 6.68
C VAL A 26 1.13 2.34 7.59
N TYR A 27 0.77 1.05 7.66
CA TYR A 27 1.46 0.04 8.47
C TYR A 27 2.41 -0.83 7.66
N GLY A 28 2.48 -0.63 6.34
CA GLY A 28 3.39 -1.35 5.45
C GLY A 28 2.83 -2.67 4.92
N ASN A 29 1.53 -2.94 5.04
CA ASN A 29 0.92 -4.03 4.27
C ASN A 29 0.80 -3.60 2.81
N VAL A 30 0.97 -4.56 1.91
CA VAL A 30 0.96 -4.33 0.46
C VAL A 30 -0.08 -5.21 -0.22
N ASN A 31 -0.81 -4.57 -1.14
CA ASN A 31 -1.65 -5.18 -2.15
C ASN A 31 -0.92 -5.11 -3.49
N SER A 32 -0.89 -6.22 -4.22
CA SER A 32 -0.31 -6.36 -5.55
C SER A 32 -1.27 -6.97 -6.57
N THR A 33 -2.47 -7.38 -6.12
CA THR A 33 -3.37 -8.22 -6.92
C THR A 33 -4.77 -7.63 -7.09
N HIS A 34 -5.43 -7.13 -6.05
CA HIS A 34 -6.87 -6.85 -6.13
C HIS A 34 -7.17 -5.36 -6.08
N VAL A 35 -7.57 -4.78 -7.21
CA VAL A 35 -8.14 -3.42 -7.27
C VAL A 35 -9.47 -3.42 -6.50
N LEU A 36 -9.60 -2.46 -5.57
CA LEU A 36 -10.78 -2.35 -4.69
C LEU A 36 -11.12 -3.67 -3.97
N GLY A 37 -10.10 -4.47 -3.65
CA GLY A 37 -10.22 -5.72 -2.91
C GLY A 37 -10.93 -6.87 -3.62
N SER A 38 -11.36 -6.70 -4.88
CA SER A 38 -12.22 -7.68 -5.55
C SER A 38 -11.92 -7.88 -7.04
N SER A 39 -11.37 -6.88 -7.72
CA SER A 39 -11.03 -6.98 -9.15
C SER A 39 -9.57 -7.40 -9.31
N MET A 40 -9.34 -8.61 -9.80
CA MET A 40 -7.99 -9.18 -9.93
C MET A 40 -7.19 -8.53 -11.07
N MET A 41 -5.95 -8.19 -10.75
CA MET A 41 -4.84 -7.84 -11.63
C MET A 41 -3.70 -8.85 -11.45
N ASN A 42 -2.74 -8.84 -12.37
CA ASN A 42 -1.58 -9.70 -12.30
C ASN A 42 -0.70 -9.35 -11.09
N GLY A 43 -0.57 -10.27 -10.14
CA GLY A 43 0.40 -10.19 -9.04
C GLY A 43 1.74 -10.83 -9.39
N SER A 44 2.83 -10.36 -8.77
CA SER A 44 4.16 -10.96 -8.91
C SER A 44 4.28 -12.26 -8.09
N GLY A 45 5.07 -13.22 -8.58
CA GLY A 45 5.42 -14.42 -7.79
C GLY A 45 6.22 -14.04 -6.53
N ASP A 46 5.84 -14.59 -5.38
CA ASP A 46 6.33 -14.17 -4.06
C ASP A 46 7.80 -14.57 -3.82
N PHE A 47 8.71 -13.60 -3.92
CA PHE A 47 10.11 -13.71 -3.45
C PHE A 47 10.32 -13.08 -2.07
N THR A 48 9.31 -12.38 -1.58
CA THR A 48 9.39 -11.27 -0.64
C THR A 48 9.67 -11.73 0.77
N ARG A 49 8.98 -12.77 1.22
CA ARG A 49 9.16 -13.34 2.58
C ARG A 49 10.53 -14.00 2.79
N ASN A 50 11.19 -14.43 1.71
CA ASN A 50 12.45 -15.17 1.77
C ASN A 50 13.67 -14.32 1.41
N ALA A 51 13.46 -13.11 0.90
CA ALA A 51 14.51 -12.18 0.54
C ALA A 51 15.30 -11.71 1.77
N TYR A 52 16.55 -11.34 1.55
CA TYR A 52 17.34 -10.64 2.57
C TYR A 52 16.83 -9.20 2.75
N ILE A 53 16.50 -8.54 1.63
CA ILE A 53 15.84 -7.23 1.60
C ILE A 53 14.69 -7.32 0.61
N SER A 54 13.48 -6.98 1.06
CA SER A 54 12.32 -6.86 0.20
C SER A 54 11.95 -5.39 0.00
N ILE A 55 11.80 -5.01 -1.27
CA ILE A 55 11.52 -3.66 -1.71
C ILE A 55 10.26 -3.70 -2.55
N PHE A 56 9.33 -2.80 -2.26
CA PHE A 56 8.18 -2.51 -3.11
C PHE A 56 8.28 -1.10 -3.66
N ILE A 57 7.97 -0.97 -4.94
CA ILE A 57 7.94 0.31 -5.64
C ILE A 57 6.55 0.54 -6.21
N THR A 58 6.08 1.78 -6.15
CA THR A 58 4.82 2.17 -6.78
C THR A 58 4.80 3.69 -7.00
N PRO A 59 4.23 4.19 -8.11
CA PRO A 59 3.87 5.60 -8.20
C PRO A 59 2.97 5.98 -7.01
N SER A 60 3.15 7.16 -6.43
CA SER A 60 2.39 7.56 -5.24
C SER A 60 0.89 7.77 -5.54
N ILE A 61 0.56 7.98 -6.82
CA ILE A 61 -0.79 8.25 -7.33
C ILE A 61 -1.07 7.50 -8.64
N ALA A 62 -2.36 7.28 -8.91
CA ALA A 62 -2.86 6.77 -10.18
C ALA A 62 -4.08 7.59 -10.67
N GLU A 63 -4.45 7.40 -11.94
CA GLU A 63 -5.63 8.02 -12.57
C GLU A 63 -5.69 9.55 -12.42
N GLY A 64 -4.58 10.24 -12.69
CA GLY A 64 -4.51 11.71 -12.66
C GLY A 64 -4.79 12.30 -11.27
N VAL A 65 -4.15 11.75 -10.23
CA VAL A 65 -4.27 12.14 -8.81
C VAL A 65 -5.59 11.74 -8.13
N LYS A 66 -6.45 10.94 -8.78
CA LYS A 66 -7.72 10.48 -8.16
C LYS A 66 -7.51 9.34 -7.16
N ILE A 67 -6.45 8.55 -7.35
CA ILE A 67 -6.15 7.36 -6.55
C ILE A 67 -4.81 7.60 -5.87
N SER A 68 -4.73 7.34 -4.57
CA SER A 68 -3.47 7.25 -3.83
C SER A 68 -3.03 5.81 -3.76
N ALA A 69 -1.76 5.53 -4.04
CA ALA A 69 -1.17 4.22 -3.78
C ALA A 69 -0.88 4.01 -2.28
N PHE A 70 -0.87 5.07 -1.48
CA PHE A 70 -0.71 4.98 -0.02
C PHE A 70 -2.04 5.28 0.66
N VAL A 71 -2.60 4.29 1.36
CA VAL A 71 -3.97 4.31 1.89
C VAL A 71 -4.01 4.09 3.40
N PRO A 72 -5.12 4.43 4.07
CA PRO A 72 -5.33 4.10 5.48
C PRO A 72 -5.19 2.61 5.82
N MET A 73 -5.78 1.75 4.98
CA MET A 73 -5.75 0.30 5.08
C MET A 73 -5.88 -0.26 3.66
N VAL A 74 -5.07 -1.25 3.29
CA VAL A 74 -5.18 -1.88 1.97
C VAL A 74 -6.50 -2.64 1.86
N SER A 75 -7.08 -2.65 0.66
CA SER A 75 -8.34 -3.35 0.38
C SER A 75 -8.17 -4.88 0.27
N HIS A 76 -6.95 -5.34 0.03
CA HIS A 76 -6.54 -6.75 0.03
C HIS A 76 -5.07 -6.84 0.49
N VAL A 77 -4.72 -7.88 1.25
CA VAL A 77 -3.34 -8.06 1.74
C VAL A 77 -2.71 -9.25 1.00
N ASP A 78 -1.72 -8.99 0.16
CA ASP A 78 -0.85 -10.04 -0.39
C ASP A 78 0.38 -10.24 0.49
N HIS A 79 0.96 -9.12 0.93
CA HIS A 79 2.16 -9.11 1.76
C HIS A 79 1.89 -8.30 3.03
N ASN A 80 2.05 -8.95 4.17
CA ASN A 80 1.93 -8.28 5.44
C ASN A 80 3.20 -7.47 5.77
N GLU A 81 3.11 -6.61 6.77
CA GLU A 81 4.17 -5.71 7.24
C GLU A 81 5.48 -6.43 7.57
N ASN A 82 5.41 -7.71 7.95
CA ASN A 82 6.60 -8.53 8.25
C ASN A 82 7.38 -8.98 7.01
N SER A 83 6.78 -8.85 5.83
CA SER A 83 7.37 -9.26 4.56
C SER A 83 7.84 -8.07 3.72
N VAL A 84 7.58 -6.85 4.18
CA VAL A 84 7.85 -5.59 3.47
C VAL A 84 8.86 -4.78 4.29
N GLN A 85 10.09 -4.61 3.78
CA GLN A 85 11.12 -3.85 4.48
C GLN A 85 11.22 -2.40 3.98
N ILE A 86 11.00 -2.19 2.68
CA ILE A 86 11.28 -0.91 2.00
C ILE A 86 10.14 -0.61 1.03
N MET A 87 9.56 0.58 1.11
CA MET A 87 8.60 1.13 0.14
C MET A 87 9.22 2.33 -0.57
N VAL A 88 9.07 2.44 -1.88
CA VAL A 88 9.60 3.58 -2.65
C VAL A 88 8.55 4.13 -3.61
N SER A 89 8.47 5.45 -3.71
CA SER A 89 7.75 6.15 -4.78
C SER A 89 8.63 7.23 -5.43
N GLU A 90 8.07 7.97 -6.39
CA GLU A 90 8.71 9.15 -7.00
C GLU A 90 9.07 10.26 -5.99
N HIS A 91 8.46 10.24 -4.79
CA HIS A 91 8.79 11.18 -3.71
C HIS A 91 9.94 10.69 -2.80
N GLY A 92 10.39 9.44 -2.96
CA GLY A 92 11.52 8.87 -2.23
C GLY A 92 11.14 7.67 -1.34
N LEU A 93 12.06 7.33 -0.43
CA LEU A 93 11.97 6.15 0.47
C LEU A 93 11.33 6.48 1.83
N ALA A 94 11.48 7.71 2.33
CA ALA A 94 10.94 8.13 3.63
C ALA A 94 9.69 9.00 3.52
N GLU A 95 9.37 9.48 2.31
CA GLU A 95 8.25 10.37 2.04
C GLU A 95 7.41 9.87 0.85
N CYS A 96 7.05 8.60 0.86
CA CYS A 96 6.49 7.96 -0.34
C CYS A 96 5.10 8.51 -0.74
N VAL A 97 4.38 9.15 0.18
CA VAL A 97 3.02 9.64 -0.01
C VAL A 97 3.00 10.94 -0.81
N HIS A 98 2.11 11.04 -1.80
CA HIS A 98 1.89 12.27 -2.56
C HIS A 98 1.49 13.45 -1.65
N PRO A 99 2.02 14.67 -1.85
CA PRO A 99 1.71 15.83 -1.02
C PRO A 99 0.22 16.11 -0.81
N MET A 100 -0.61 15.88 -1.83
CA MET A 100 -2.08 16.04 -1.75
C MET A 100 -2.72 15.10 -0.71
N TYR A 101 -2.20 13.88 -0.56
CA TYR A 101 -2.75 12.89 0.34
C TYR A 101 -2.10 12.87 1.72
N LYS A 102 -0.92 13.48 1.89
CA LYS A 102 -0.18 13.50 3.17
C LYS A 102 -1.03 14.00 4.35
N ALA A 103 -1.77 15.11 4.16
CA ALA A 103 -2.62 15.68 5.20
C ALA A 103 -3.78 14.72 5.56
N SER A 104 -4.53 14.25 4.55
CA SER A 104 -5.65 13.31 4.75
C SER A 104 -5.21 12.00 5.42
N LEU A 105 -4.03 11.48 5.09
CA LEU A 105 -3.50 10.25 5.67
C LEU A 105 -3.07 10.44 7.13
N ARG A 106 -2.47 11.61 7.43
CA ARG A 106 -2.13 11.99 8.80
C ARG A 106 -3.37 12.18 9.67
N ASP A 107 -4.40 12.83 9.13
CA ASP A 107 -5.67 13.02 9.81
C ASP A 107 -6.33 11.67 10.14
N TYR A 108 -6.28 10.70 9.22
CA TYR A 108 -6.72 9.34 9.49
C TYR A 108 -5.95 8.69 10.65
N PHE A 109 -4.62 8.77 10.63
CA PHE A 109 -3.79 8.16 11.67
C PHE A 109 -4.01 8.80 13.06
N GLU A 110 -4.19 10.12 13.13
CA GLU A 110 -4.53 10.77 14.39
C GLU A 110 -5.95 10.38 14.85
N HIS A 111 -6.89 10.27 13.93
CA HIS A 111 -8.25 9.83 14.24
C HIS A 111 -8.30 8.36 14.66
N SER A 112 -7.44 7.50 14.13
CA SER A 112 -7.44 6.06 14.42
C SER A 112 -7.12 5.73 15.88
N ARG A 113 -6.62 6.73 16.64
CA ARG A 113 -6.40 6.66 18.08
C ARG A 113 -7.69 6.52 18.89
N VAL A 114 -8.86 6.66 18.27
CA VAL A 114 -10.16 6.23 18.85
C VAL A 114 -10.20 4.71 19.11
N SER A 115 -9.32 3.94 18.48
CA SER A 115 -9.18 2.50 18.69
C SER A 115 -8.88 2.18 20.17
N PHE A 116 -9.51 1.12 20.67
CA PHE A 116 -9.19 0.59 22.00
C PHE A 116 -7.74 0.10 22.09
N ALA A 117 -7.24 -0.56 21.03
CA ALA A 117 -5.87 -1.07 20.97
C ALA A 117 -4.97 -0.17 20.12
N GLN A 118 -3.75 0.07 20.60
CA GLN A 118 -2.82 1.05 20.01
C GLN A 118 -1.59 0.41 19.33
N GLN A 119 -1.49 -0.92 19.30
CA GLN A 119 -0.41 -1.62 18.58
C GLN A 119 -0.45 -1.32 17.08
N THR A 120 -1.66 -1.37 16.49
CA THR A 120 -1.93 -1.02 15.09
C THR A 120 -3.28 -0.27 15.08
N PRO A 121 -3.29 1.04 15.36
CA PRO A 121 -4.53 1.77 15.64
C PRO A 121 -5.35 1.98 14.36
N HIS A 122 -6.57 1.46 14.28
CA HIS A 122 -7.48 1.72 13.16
C HIS A 122 -8.81 2.30 13.64
N ASP A 123 -9.35 3.28 12.92
CA ASP A 123 -10.80 3.52 12.92
C ASP A 123 -11.44 2.60 11.89
N LEU A 124 -12.08 1.52 12.36
CA LEU A 124 -12.74 0.52 11.51
C LEU A 124 -13.88 1.11 10.68
N LYS A 125 -14.50 2.22 11.12
CA LYS A 125 -15.55 2.89 10.33
C LYS A 125 -14.99 3.60 9.11
N GLN A 126 -13.71 3.95 9.13
CA GLN A 126 -13.07 4.78 8.11
C GLN A 126 -11.92 4.09 7.36
N ALA A 127 -11.47 2.92 7.81
CA ALA A 127 -10.31 2.22 7.27
C ALA A 127 -10.36 2.03 5.73
N LEU A 128 -11.52 1.68 5.18
CA LEU A 128 -11.72 1.50 3.74
C LEU A 128 -12.48 2.67 3.08
N SER A 129 -12.63 3.80 3.80
CA SER A 129 -13.42 4.93 3.31
C SER A 129 -12.88 5.53 2.02
N TRP A 130 -11.56 5.45 1.77
CA TRP A 130 -10.94 5.95 0.55
C TRP A 130 -11.37 5.12 -0.67
N HIS A 131 -11.39 3.79 -0.54
CA HIS A 131 -11.87 2.87 -1.57
C HIS A 131 -13.37 3.05 -1.84
N VAL A 132 -14.17 3.21 -0.78
CA VAL A 132 -15.60 3.55 -0.91
C VAL A 132 -15.77 4.90 -1.63
N ARG A 133 -14.94 5.90 -1.31
CA ARG A 133 -14.97 7.18 -2.03
C ARG A 133 -14.56 7.03 -3.50
N LEU A 134 -13.65 6.12 -3.83
CA LEU A 134 -13.31 5.89 -5.23
C LEU A 134 -14.52 5.34 -6.02
N GLN A 135 -15.40 4.57 -5.39
CA GLN A 135 -16.59 3.99 -6.05
C GLN A 135 -17.66 5.04 -6.40
N GLU A 136 -17.99 6.00 -5.50
CA GLU A 136 -19.14 6.90 -5.69
C GLU A 136 -18.97 8.37 -5.25
N PRO A 137 -17.74 8.91 -5.18
CA PRO A 137 -17.45 10.17 -5.90
C PRO A 137 -16.41 10.10 -7.03
N GLY A 138 -15.74 8.96 -7.26
CA GLY A 138 -14.74 8.80 -8.32
C GLY A 138 -13.33 9.29 -7.94
N SER A 139 -13.06 9.52 -6.65
CA SER A 139 -11.74 9.87 -6.14
C SER A 139 -11.58 9.45 -4.67
N MET A 140 -10.36 9.08 -4.28
CA MET A 140 -10.00 8.81 -2.89
C MET A 140 -9.86 10.08 -2.04
N HIS A 141 -9.62 11.25 -2.63
CA HIS A 141 -9.41 12.49 -1.88
C HIS A 141 -10.75 13.06 -1.37
N PRO A 142 -10.85 13.53 -0.11
CA PRO A 142 -12.09 14.10 0.43
C PRO A 142 -12.50 15.40 -0.27
N ASP A 143 -11.53 16.23 -0.67
CA ASP A 143 -11.77 17.51 -1.35
C ASP A 143 -11.55 17.38 -2.86
N ARG A 144 -12.63 17.48 -3.64
CA ARG A 144 -12.59 17.37 -5.11
C ARG A 144 -11.98 18.60 -5.79
N GLN A 145 -12.00 19.76 -5.15
CA GLN A 145 -11.51 21.00 -5.77
C GLN A 145 -10.00 20.95 -6.00
N GLN A 146 -9.28 20.19 -5.18
CA GLN A 146 -7.84 19.99 -5.31
C GLN A 146 -7.43 19.09 -6.49
N ILE A 147 -8.36 18.32 -7.07
CA ILE A 147 -8.06 17.36 -8.16
C ILE A 147 -8.40 17.94 -9.54
N ALA A 148 -9.20 19.01 -9.60
CA ALA A 148 -9.61 19.64 -10.85
C ALA A 148 -8.62 20.70 -11.39
N GLN A 149 -7.46 20.85 -10.74
CA GLN A 149 -6.37 21.76 -11.13
C GLN A 149 -5.24 20.97 -11.77
#